data_AF-A0A8T6XL23-F1
#
_entry.id   AF-A0A8T6XL23-F1
#
_cell.length_a   1.000
_cell.length_b   1.000
_cell.length_c   1.000
_cell.angle_alpha   90.00
_cell.angle_beta   90.00
_cell.angle_gamma   90.00
#
_symmetry.space_group_name_H-M   'P 1'
#
loop_
_entity.id
_entity.type
_entity.pdbx_description
1 polymer ?
#
loop_
_entity_poly.entity_id
_entity_poly.type
_entity_poly.pdbx_seq_one_letter_code
_entity_poly.pdbx_strand_id
1 'polypeptide(L)'
;MKDYIKKLSIAASLLLFILQSCDSKRPTGYLAGSIMDSTYKPISNARIEVAGLKGLTDDEGKYFIKSLPHGRHKFQLYYATNIL
;
A
#
# COMPACT_ATOMS: atom_id res chain seq x y z
N MET A 1 -5.10 53.19 6.99
CA MET A 1 -4.60 52.52 5.76
C MET A 1 -3.54 51.44 6.05
N LYS A 2 -2.59 51.68 6.98
CA LYS A 2 -1.51 50.72 7.34
C LYS A 2 -1.98 49.45 8.06
N ASP A 3 -3.07 49.52 8.84
CA ASP A 3 -3.59 48.36 9.60
C ASP A 3 -4.30 47.32 8.73
N TYR A 4 -4.82 47.76 7.58
CA TYR A 4 -5.48 46.88 6.61
C TYR A 4 -4.46 45.98 5.91
N ILE A 5 -3.26 46.51 5.63
CA ILE A 5 -2.16 45.78 5.00
C ILE A 5 -1.63 44.69 5.94
N LYS A 6 -1.54 44.96 7.25
CA LYS A 6 -1.11 43.96 8.26
C LYS A 6 -2.13 42.83 8.45
N LYS A 7 -3.43 43.15 8.51
CA LYS A 7 -4.50 42.14 8.62
C LYS A 7 -4.63 41.29 7.36
N LEU A 8 -4.48 41.90 6.18
CA LEU A 8 -4.50 41.21 4.89
C LEU A 8 -3.29 40.27 4.72
N SER A 9 -2.11 40.64 5.25
CA SER A 9 -0.92 39.79 5.24
C SER A 9 -1.09 38.51 6.05
N ILE A 10 -1.68 38.58 7.25
CA ILE A 10 -1.84 37.40 8.13
C ILE A 10 -2.88 36.44 7.55
N ALA A 11 -4.01 36.96 7.04
CA ALA A 11 -5.06 36.15 6.42
C ALA A 11 -4.57 35.45 5.15
N ALA A 12 -3.76 36.14 4.32
CA ALA A 12 -3.14 35.56 3.14
C ALA A 12 -2.15 34.44 3.49
N SER A 13 -1.32 34.62 4.52
CA SER A 13 -0.38 33.57 4.97
C SER A 13 -1.09 32.34 5.53
N LEU A 14 -2.21 32.50 6.25
CA LEU A 14 -3.01 31.38 6.74
C LEU A 14 -3.67 30.61 5.59
N LEU A 15 -4.19 31.32 4.58
CA LEU A 15 -4.77 30.73 3.37
C LEU A 15 -3.73 29.96 2.52
N LEU A 16 -2.50 30.48 2.44
CA LEU A 16 -1.37 29.83 1.76
C LEU A 16 -0.93 28.54 2.47
N PHE A 17 -0.98 28.49 3.81
CA PHE A 17 -0.63 27.29 4.58
C PHE A 17 -1.63 26.15 4.39
N ILE A 18 -2.92 26.45 4.21
CA ILE A 18 -3.98 25.46 3.98
C ILE A 18 -3.85 24.77 2.62
N LEU A 19 -3.24 25.45 1.63
CA LEU A 19 -3.07 24.95 0.27
C LEU A 19 -1.79 24.11 0.07
N GLN A 20 -0.90 24.01 1.07
CA GLN A 20 0.38 23.28 0.97
C GLN A 20 0.28 21.77 1.27
N SER A 21 -0.89 21.16 1.08
CA SER A 21 -1.01 19.69 1.14
C SER A 21 -0.59 19.09 -0.20
N CYS A 22 0.69 19.18 -0.54
CA CYS A 22 1.23 18.43 -1.67
C CYS A 22 1.36 16.97 -1.23
N ASP A 23 0.30 16.19 -1.45
CA ASP A 23 0.34 14.74 -1.31
C ASP A 23 1.26 14.20 -2.42
N SER A 24 2.56 14.15 -2.12
CA SER A 24 3.55 13.48 -2.98
C SER A 24 3.23 11.99 -2.99
N LYS A 25 2.25 11.60 -3.82
CA LYS A 25 1.86 10.21 -4.02
C LYS A 25 3.14 9.44 -4.36
N ARG A 26 3.60 8.64 -3.40
CA ARG A 26 4.77 7.78 -3.62
C ARG A 26 4.43 6.84 -4.76
N PRO A 27 5.35 6.61 -5.71
CA PRO A 27 5.13 5.64 -6.77
C PRO A 27 4.69 4.30 -6.16
N THR A 28 3.64 3.71 -6.74
CA THR A 28 3.17 2.37 -6.38
C THR A 28 3.34 1.42 -7.54
N GLY A 29 3.59 0.14 -7.24
CA GLY A 29 3.61 -0.95 -8.22
C GLY A 29 2.59 -2.03 -7.92
N TYR A 30 2.80 -3.20 -8.51
CA TYR A 30 2.08 -4.43 -8.21
C TYR A 30 3.05 -5.56 -7.90
N LEU A 31 2.60 -6.55 -7.14
CA LEU A 31 3.31 -7.80 -6.85
C LEU A 31 2.43 -8.96 -7.29
N ALA A 32 2.94 -9.81 -8.16
CA ALA A 32 2.25 -10.97 -8.70
C ALA A 32 3.15 -12.20 -8.60
N GLY A 33 2.57 -13.37 -8.41
CA GLY A 33 3.30 -14.63 -8.36
C GLY A 33 2.39 -15.82 -8.09
N SER A 34 3.01 -16.97 -7.84
CA SER A 34 2.34 -18.21 -7.44
C SER A 34 2.96 -18.77 -6.16
N ILE A 35 2.14 -19.48 -5.38
CA ILE A 35 2.54 -20.18 -4.16
C ILE A 35 2.23 -21.67 -4.34
N MET A 36 3.25 -22.50 -4.13
CA MET A 36 3.19 -23.95 -4.25
C MET A 36 3.84 -24.59 -3.02
N ASP A 37 3.46 -25.83 -2.71
CA ASP A 37 4.14 -26.65 -1.70
C ASP A 37 5.42 -27.31 -2.24
N SER A 38 6.11 -28.08 -1.41
CA SER A 38 7.35 -28.79 -1.79
C SER A 38 7.15 -29.89 -2.85
N THR A 39 5.90 -30.29 -3.11
CA THR A 39 5.52 -31.27 -4.13
C THR A 39 5.02 -30.60 -5.42
N TYR A 40 5.19 -29.28 -5.54
CA TYR A 40 4.71 -28.45 -6.64
C TYR A 40 3.18 -28.38 -6.77
N LYS A 41 2.44 -28.70 -5.70
CA LYS A 41 0.99 -28.53 -5.68
C LYS A 41 0.66 -27.07 -5.34
N PRO A 42 -0.23 -26.40 -6.10
CA PRO A 42 -0.63 -25.03 -5.80
C PRO A 42 -1.35 -24.97 -4.44
N ILE A 43 -1.07 -23.92 -3.68
CA ILE A 43 -1.73 -23.66 -2.40
C ILE A 43 -2.78 -22.58 -2.62
N SER A 44 -4.06 -22.97 -2.59
CA SER A 44 -5.18 -22.04 -2.65
C SER A 44 -5.50 -21.44 -1.29
N ASN A 45 -6.13 -20.25 -1.30
CA ASN A 45 -6.52 -19.51 -0.10
C ASN A 45 -5.37 -19.21 0.89
N ALA A 46 -4.12 -19.22 0.43
CA ALA A 46 -2.99 -18.76 1.22
C ALA A 46 -3.08 -17.23 1.37
N ARG A 47 -2.96 -16.75 2.61
CA ARG A 47 -3.03 -15.33 2.92
C ARG A 47 -1.67 -14.68 2.79
N ILE A 48 -1.61 -13.65 1.97
CA ILE A 48 -0.43 -12.82 1.75
C ILE A 48 -0.62 -11.48 2.45
N GLU A 49 0.40 -11.03 3.18
CA GLU A 49 0.46 -9.70 3.74
C GLU A 49 1.79 -9.02 3.39
N VAL A 50 1.72 -7.83 2.79
CA VAL A 50 2.89 -7.04 2.39
C VAL A 50 2.55 -5.55 2.45
N ALA A 51 3.38 -4.75 3.13
CA ALA A 51 3.17 -3.30 3.29
C ALA A 51 1.76 -2.91 3.82
N GLY A 52 1.14 -3.76 4.63
CA GLY A 52 -0.25 -3.58 5.12
C GLY A 52 -1.34 -3.97 4.12
N LEU A 53 -0.98 -4.28 2.87
CA LEU A 53 -1.88 -4.85 1.87
C LEU A 53 -2.06 -6.35 2.09
N LYS A 54 -3.22 -6.86 1.70
CA LYS A 54 -3.60 -8.26 1.89
C LYS A 54 -4.15 -8.84 0.59
N GLY A 55 -3.89 -10.13 0.38
CA GLY A 55 -4.47 -10.89 -0.72
C GLY A 55 -4.56 -12.37 -0.39
N LEU A 56 -5.31 -13.10 -1.21
CA LEU A 56 -5.42 -14.55 -1.16
C LEU A 56 -4.90 -15.12 -2.48
N THR A 57 -4.31 -16.30 -2.42
CA THR A 57 -4.04 -17.09 -3.62
C THR A 57 -5.33 -17.75 -4.14
N ASP A 58 -5.47 -17.84 -5.45
CA ASP A 58 -6.57 -18.55 -6.12
C ASP A 58 -6.34 -20.07 -6.16
N ASP A 59 -7.22 -20.81 -6.84
CA ASP A 59 -7.15 -22.27 -6.98
C ASP A 59 -5.91 -22.77 -7.74
N GLU A 60 -5.29 -21.90 -8.54
CA GLU A 60 -4.01 -22.16 -9.23
C GLU A 60 -2.80 -21.69 -8.39
N GLY A 61 -3.04 -21.24 -7.16
CA GLY A 61 -2.02 -20.72 -6.25
C GLY A 61 -1.52 -19.33 -6.64
N LYS A 62 -2.16 -18.63 -7.58
CA LYS A 62 -1.72 -17.31 -8.07
C LYS A 62 -2.26 -16.19 -7.21
N TYR A 63 -1.50 -15.10 -7.11
CA TYR A 63 -1.91 -13.90 -6.39
C TYR A 63 -1.56 -12.62 -7.15
N PHE A 64 -2.28 -11.54 -6.84
CA PHE A 64 -2.05 -10.21 -7.41
C PHE A 64 -2.33 -9.11 -6.38
N ILE A 65 -1.27 -8.45 -5.89
CA ILE A 65 -1.36 -7.30 -4.97
C ILE A 65 -1.14 -6.01 -5.76
N LYS A 66 -2.15 -5.14 -5.79
CA LYS A 66 -2.09 -3.81 -6.42
C LYS A 66 -1.64 -2.74 -5.43
N SER A 67 -1.19 -1.60 -5.95
CA SER A 67 -0.91 -0.39 -5.17
C SER A 67 0.14 -0.58 -4.08
N LEU A 68 1.12 -1.47 -4.31
CA LEU A 68 2.22 -1.69 -3.40
C LEU A 68 3.13 -0.45 -3.39
N PRO A 69 3.32 0.25 -2.26
CA PRO A 69 4.23 1.39 -2.20
C PRO A 69 5.63 0.98 -2.63
N HIS A 70 6.37 1.86 -3.29
CA HIS A 70 7.78 1.57 -3.59
C HIS A 70 8.61 1.29 -2.32
N GLY A 71 9.75 0.62 -2.48
CA GLY A 71 10.69 0.36 -1.38
C GLY A 71 10.69 -1.07 -0.89
N ARG A 72 11.34 -1.28 0.27
CA ARG A 72 11.61 -2.60 0.83
C ARG A 72 10.51 -2.96 1.84
N HIS A 73 9.83 -4.08 1.61
CA HIS A 73 8.71 -4.52 2.42
C HIS A 73 8.94 -5.94 2.92
N LYS A 74 8.44 -6.23 4.13
CA LYS A 74 8.36 -7.60 4.62
C LYS A 74 7.19 -8.30 3.93
N PHE A 75 7.47 -9.45 3.33
CA PHE A 75 6.46 -10.34 2.76
C PHE A 75 6.13 -11.43 3.79
N GLN A 76 4.84 -11.61 4.10
CA GLN A 76 4.36 -12.62 5.04
C GLN A 76 3.32 -13.50 4.35
N LEU A 77 3.47 -14.81 4.52
CA LEU A 77 2.59 -15.82 3.96
C LEU A 77 2.05 -16.68 5.11
N TYR A 78 0.74 -16.86 5.14
CA TYR A 78 0.04 -17.72 6.09
C TYR A 78 -0.79 -18.72 5.32
N TYR A 79 -0.60 -20.00 5.61
CA TYR A 79 -1.37 -21.09 5.03
C TYR A 79 -1.47 -22.23 6.05
N ALA A 80 -2.58 -22.97 6.02
CA ALA A 80 -2.75 -24.15 6.85
C ALA A 80 -2.48 -25.38 5.99
N THR A 81 -1.49 -26.19 6.37
CA THR A 81 -1.34 -27.54 5.84
C THR A 81 -2.06 -28.49 6.77
N ASN A 82 -3.12 -29.14 6.30
CA ASN A 82 -3.61 -30.35 6.95
C ASN A 82 -2.54 -31.42 6.76
N ILE A 83 -1.66 -31.58 7.75
CA ILE A 83 -0.80 -32.75 7.84
C ILE A 83 -1.73 -33.86 8.32
N LEU A 84 -2.15 -34.73 7.40
CA LEU A 84 -2.84 -35.99 7.70
C LEU A 84 -1.84 -37.02 8.22
#